data_AF-A0A7Z7J6H9-F1
#
_entry.id   AF-A0A7Z7J6H9-F1
#
_cell.length_a   1.000
_cell.length_b   1.000
_cell.length_c   1.000
_cell.angle_alpha   90.00
_cell.angle_beta   90.00
_cell.angle_gamma   90.00
#
_symmetry.space_group_name_H-M   'P 1'
#
loop_
_entity.id
_entity.type
_entity.pdbx_description
1 polymer ?
#
loop_
_entity_poly.entity_id
_entity_poly.type
_entity_poly.pdbx_seq_one_letter_code
_entity_poly.pdbx_strand_id
1 'polypeptide(L)'
;MRMAVTQNPWQGRVDHGEQGDTTRLFRIVKALDPADTAPLDHAPVLLGFRCDAGVLRNQGRPGAAHGPDAIRQALANVPAHGLQALYDAGNVSCDDGDLESAQQALADAVHAVLARGGFPLVLGGGHEVAWGTWQGLRAHLDAQHDDGRVLIVNIDAHFDLRTSRPASSGTPFDQIAHACAERGQPFDYVCLGVSRLANTPALFSRAEALGVCYVEDVDMQERHLASRLAELSAHIDAADHVYLTIDLDALPGAVMPGVSAPAAYGVPLPVVEEVARLVRRSGKLRVADLAEYNPQYDRDHLGARVAARLAWRLLR
;
A
#
# COMPACT_ATOMS: atom_id res chain seq x y z
N MET A 1 -7.13 -30.42 9.42
CA MET A 1 -7.05 -29.07 8.84
C MET A 1 -8.34 -28.33 9.20
N ARG A 2 -8.33 -27.48 10.22
CA ARG A 2 -9.52 -26.74 10.67
C ARG A 2 -9.42 -25.34 10.09
N MET A 3 -10.31 -25.01 9.15
CA MET A 3 -10.52 -23.62 8.73
C MET A 3 -10.94 -22.84 9.97
N ALA A 4 -10.11 -21.91 10.43
CA ALA A 4 -10.59 -20.88 11.34
C ALA A 4 -11.62 -20.08 10.56
N VAL A 5 -12.87 -20.07 11.03
CA VAL A 5 -13.92 -19.23 10.47
C VAL A 5 -13.53 -17.78 10.77
N THR A 6 -12.82 -17.14 9.84
CA THR A 6 -12.77 -15.68 9.80
C THR A 6 -14.21 -15.23 9.61
N GLN A 7 -14.76 -14.54 10.62
CA GLN A 7 -16.05 -13.88 10.48
C GLN A 7 -16.01 -13.01 9.23
N ASN A 8 -17.05 -13.06 8.39
CA ASN A 8 -17.15 -12.22 7.20
C ASN A 8 -16.89 -10.74 7.59
N PRO A 9 -15.79 -10.11 7.14
CA PRO A 9 -15.45 -8.75 7.54
C PRO A 9 -16.43 -7.73 6.95
N TRP A 10 -17.19 -8.11 5.93
CA TRP A 10 -18.17 -7.27 5.24
C TRP A 10 -19.54 -7.37 5.88
N GLN A 11 -19.62 -6.83 7.08
CA GLN A 11 -20.87 -6.66 7.81
C GLN A 11 -20.90 -5.28 8.47
N GLY A 12 -22.10 -4.71 8.61
CA GLY A 12 -22.20 -3.35 9.08
C GLY A 12 -23.62 -2.91 9.41
N ARG A 13 -23.70 -1.65 9.83
CA ARG A 13 -24.94 -0.95 10.14
C ARG A 13 -25.79 -0.84 8.88
N VAL A 14 -27.08 -1.12 9.05
CA VAL A 14 -28.09 -0.89 8.02
C VAL A 14 -28.98 0.25 8.50
N ASP A 15 -29.01 1.34 7.74
CA ASP A 15 -29.75 2.55 8.06
C ASP A 15 -31.22 2.46 7.61
N HIS A 16 -31.94 1.47 8.16
CA HIS A 16 -33.37 1.31 7.87
C HIS A 16 -34.16 2.53 8.34
N GLY A 17 -34.83 3.22 7.42
CA GLY A 17 -35.73 4.34 7.71
C GLY A 17 -35.18 5.73 7.40
N GLU A 18 -33.91 5.84 7.02
CA GLU A 18 -33.33 7.10 6.53
C GLU A 18 -33.74 7.38 5.08
N GLN A 19 -33.83 8.65 4.70
CA GLN A 19 -34.12 9.06 3.33
C GLN A 19 -32.83 9.20 2.52
N GLY A 20 -32.86 8.81 1.24
CA GLY A 20 -31.73 8.96 0.31
C GLY A 20 -30.82 7.73 0.22
N ASP A 21 -29.63 7.90 -0.38
CA ASP A 21 -28.65 6.82 -0.53
C ASP A 21 -27.84 6.63 0.76
N THR A 22 -28.11 5.53 1.46
CA THR A 22 -27.39 5.11 2.67
C THR A 22 -26.46 3.93 2.41
N THR A 23 -26.11 3.67 1.15
CA THR A 23 -25.29 2.50 0.79
C THR A 23 -23.91 2.61 1.45
N ARG A 24 -23.49 1.53 2.11
CA ARG A 24 -22.16 1.36 2.71
C ARG A 24 -21.37 0.30 1.93
N LEU A 25 -20.05 0.32 2.03
CA LEU A 25 -19.17 -0.56 1.25
C LEU A 25 -19.55 -2.04 1.38
N PHE A 26 -19.86 -2.52 2.58
CA PHE A 26 -20.23 -3.94 2.77
C PHE A 26 -21.44 -4.40 1.93
N ARG A 27 -22.29 -3.47 1.45
CA ARG A 27 -23.45 -3.78 0.61
C ARG A 27 -23.11 -3.97 -0.87
N ILE A 28 -21.96 -3.46 -1.31
CA ILE A 28 -21.52 -3.48 -2.71
C ILE A 28 -20.31 -4.39 -2.92
N VAL A 29 -19.81 -5.01 -1.84
CA VAL A 29 -18.67 -5.92 -1.92
C VAL A 29 -19.08 -7.23 -2.57
N LYS A 30 -18.27 -7.67 -3.54
CA LYS A 30 -18.39 -8.96 -4.21
C LYS A 30 -17.09 -9.74 -4.02
N ALA A 31 -17.18 -11.01 -3.65
CA ALA A 31 -16.02 -11.88 -3.69
C ALA A 31 -15.54 -12.01 -5.14
N LEU A 32 -14.24 -11.85 -5.38
CA LEU A 32 -13.64 -12.10 -6.67
C LEU A 32 -13.16 -13.54 -6.72
N ASP A 33 -13.79 -14.37 -7.55
CA ASP A 33 -13.31 -15.73 -7.81
C ASP A 33 -12.06 -15.66 -8.69
N PRO A 34 -10.92 -16.27 -8.27
CA PRO A 34 -9.74 -16.37 -9.12
C PRO A 34 -9.97 -17.10 -10.45
N ALA A 35 -10.98 -17.98 -10.52
CA ALA A 35 -11.36 -18.66 -11.75
C ALA A 35 -12.20 -17.79 -12.70
N ASP A 36 -12.71 -16.65 -12.22
CA ASP A 36 -13.46 -15.72 -13.05
C ASP A 36 -12.52 -14.99 -14.02
N THR A 37 -12.93 -14.94 -15.28
CA THR A 37 -12.18 -14.29 -16.37
C THR A 37 -12.89 -13.04 -16.88
N ALA A 38 -14.03 -12.69 -16.29
CA ALA A 38 -14.77 -11.49 -16.67
C ALA A 38 -13.91 -10.22 -16.48
N PRO A 39 -13.95 -9.29 -17.45
CA PRO A 39 -13.34 -7.97 -17.29
C PRO A 39 -13.87 -7.24 -16.06
N LEU A 40 -13.00 -6.46 -15.42
CA LEU A 40 -13.30 -5.69 -14.23
C LEU A 40 -13.54 -4.20 -14.52
N ASP A 41 -13.29 -3.72 -15.74
CA ASP A 41 -13.59 -2.35 -16.19
C ASP A 41 -13.17 -1.24 -15.20
N HIS A 42 -11.91 -1.28 -14.75
CA HIS A 42 -11.33 -0.38 -13.75
C HIS A 42 -11.97 -0.45 -12.35
N ALA A 43 -12.76 -1.48 -12.06
CA ALA A 43 -13.34 -1.66 -10.74
C ALA A 43 -12.24 -1.82 -9.67
N PRO A 44 -12.44 -1.22 -8.48
CA PRO A 44 -11.52 -1.42 -7.38
C PRO A 44 -11.57 -2.86 -6.86
N VAL A 45 -10.39 -3.42 -6.61
CA VAL A 45 -10.21 -4.75 -6.04
C VAL A 45 -9.31 -4.66 -4.82
N LEU A 46 -9.80 -5.16 -3.69
CA LEU A 46 -8.99 -5.36 -2.49
C LEU A 46 -8.28 -6.70 -2.55
N LEU A 47 -6.98 -6.67 -2.33
CA LEU A 47 -6.15 -7.84 -2.05
C LEU A 47 -5.61 -7.68 -0.64
N GLY A 48 -5.47 -8.75 0.12
CA GLY A 48 -4.78 -8.70 1.40
C GLY A 48 -3.50 -9.52 1.38
N PHE A 49 -2.46 -9.02 2.03
CA PHE A 49 -1.21 -9.73 2.23
C PHE A 49 -0.98 -9.95 3.74
N ARG A 50 -1.35 -11.13 4.22
CA ARG A 50 -1.24 -11.51 5.64
C ARG A 50 0.16 -12.06 5.92
N CYS A 51 1.13 -11.15 6.04
CA CYS A 51 2.52 -11.48 6.27
C CYS A 51 3.20 -10.46 7.20
N ASP A 52 3.95 -10.95 8.19
CA ASP A 52 4.89 -10.16 8.99
C ASP A 52 6.26 -10.85 9.10
N ALA A 53 6.55 -11.79 8.19
CA ALA A 53 7.82 -12.51 8.15
C ALA A 53 8.99 -11.55 7.86
N GLY A 54 8.78 -10.56 6.98
CA GLY A 54 9.76 -9.52 6.70
C GLY A 54 9.93 -8.57 7.89
N VAL A 55 8.85 -8.20 8.58
CA VAL A 55 8.91 -7.42 9.83
C VAL A 55 9.78 -8.14 10.87
N LEU A 56 9.53 -9.44 11.08
CA LEU A 56 10.31 -10.28 12.00
C LEU A 56 11.80 -10.33 11.60
N ARG A 57 12.09 -10.53 10.30
CA ARG A 57 13.46 -10.54 9.77
C ARG A 57 14.15 -9.17 9.94
N ASN A 58 13.40 -8.08 9.91
CA ASN A 58 13.89 -6.72 10.13
C ASN A 58 13.87 -6.27 11.61
N GLN A 59 13.63 -7.20 12.55
CA GLN A 59 13.61 -6.93 13.99
C GLN A 59 12.50 -5.96 14.45
N GLY A 60 11.42 -5.85 13.67
CA GLY A 60 10.22 -5.12 14.04
C GLY A 60 9.30 -5.91 14.99
N ARG A 61 8.13 -5.32 15.29
CA ARG A 61 7.12 -5.94 16.15
C ARG A 61 6.08 -6.66 15.28
N PRO A 62 5.92 -7.99 15.40
CA PRO A 62 4.94 -8.75 14.60
C PRO A 62 3.50 -8.36 14.94
N GLY A 63 2.57 -8.77 14.09
CA GLY A 63 1.13 -8.50 14.20
C GLY A 63 0.52 -7.84 12.96
N ALA A 64 1.35 -7.31 12.06
CA ALA A 64 0.88 -6.67 10.82
C ALA A 64 0.16 -7.66 9.88
N ALA A 65 0.43 -8.97 9.97
CA ALA A 65 -0.31 -10.00 9.24
C ALA A 65 -1.83 -10.04 9.54
N HIS A 66 -2.29 -9.38 10.62
CA HIS A 66 -3.70 -9.19 10.95
C HIS A 66 -4.29 -7.88 10.40
N GLY A 67 -3.44 -6.97 9.91
CA GLY A 67 -3.82 -5.69 9.35
C GLY A 67 -4.85 -5.78 8.21
N PRO A 68 -4.71 -6.67 7.22
CA PRO A 68 -5.64 -6.74 6.09
C PRO A 68 -7.09 -6.97 6.50
N ASP A 69 -7.33 -7.88 7.45
CA ASP A 69 -8.68 -8.20 7.92
C ASP A 69 -9.27 -7.08 8.77
N ALA A 70 -8.45 -6.45 9.62
CA ALA A 70 -8.87 -5.33 10.46
C ALA A 70 -9.19 -4.06 9.63
N ILE A 71 -8.44 -3.79 8.56
CA ILE A 71 -8.75 -2.69 7.64
C ILE A 71 -10.05 -2.96 6.89
N ARG A 72 -10.30 -4.20 6.43
CA ARG A 72 -11.59 -4.57 5.82
C ARG A 72 -12.77 -4.34 6.77
N GLN A 73 -12.64 -4.74 8.03
CA GLN A 73 -13.68 -4.50 9.05
C GLN A 73 -13.96 -3.01 9.24
N ALA A 74 -12.92 -2.17 9.26
CA ALA A 74 -13.07 -0.72 9.36
C ALA A 74 -13.68 -0.11 8.07
N LEU A 75 -13.35 -0.65 6.89
CA LEU A 75 -13.92 -0.25 5.60
C LEU A 75 -15.41 -0.62 5.48
N ALA A 76 -15.84 -1.74 6.04
CA ALA A 76 -17.18 -2.30 5.83
C ALA A 76 -18.30 -1.26 6.05
N ASN A 77 -18.19 -0.46 7.10
CA ASN A 77 -19.18 0.56 7.45
C ASN A 77 -18.99 1.92 6.75
N VAL A 78 -17.96 2.11 5.94
CA VAL A 78 -17.74 3.38 5.23
C VAL A 78 -18.84 3.58 4.18
N PRO A 79 -19.46 4.77 4.07
CA PRO A 79 -20.42 5.06 3.01
C PRO A 79 -19.82 4.92 1.60
N ALA A 80 -20.58 4.32 0.68
CA ALA A 80 -20.12 4.01 -0.67
C ALA A 80 -20.01 5.26 -1.58
N HIS A 81 -20.85 6.28 -1.36
CA HIS A 81 -20.83 7.56 -2.08
C HIS A 81 -20.62 7.41 -3.61
N GLY A 82 -21.48 6.64 -4.26
CA GLY A 82 -21.46 6.46 -5.71
C GLY A 82 -20.57 5.33 -6.23
N LEU A 83 -19.74 4.70 -5.38
CA LEU A 83 -19.03 3.47 -5.75
C LEU A 83 -20.05 2.34 -5.96
N GLN A 84 -20.07 1.75 -7.16
CA GLN A 84 -21.09 0.76 -7.56
C GLN A 84 -20.71 -0.68 -7.20
N ALA A 85 -19.42 -0.98 -7.21
CA ALA A 85 -18.89 -2.30 -6.88
C ALA A 85 -17.52 -2.15 -6.24
N LEU A 86 -17.25 -3.02 -5.28
CA LEU A 86 -15.93 -3.24 -4.70
C LEU A 86 -15.69 -4.75 -4.73
N TYR A 87 -14.59 -5.19 -5.32
CA TYR A 87 -14.25 -6.61 -5.33
C TYR A 87 -13.29 -6.92 -4.20
N ASP A 88 -13.46 -8.05 -3.52
CA ASP A 88 -12.51 -8.58 -2.55
C ASP A 88 -11.96 -9.91 -3.07
N ALA A 89 -10.68 -9.90 -3.43
CA ALA A 89 -9.96 -11.06 -3.93
C ALA A 89 -9.33 -11.91 -2.80
N GLY A 90 -9.67 -11.61 -1.55
CA GLY A 90 -9.22 -12.37 -0.39
C GLY A 90 -7.79 -12.05 0.02
N ASN A 91 -7.15 -13.01 0.68
CA ASN A 91 -5.83 -12.85 1.28
C ASN A 91 -4.83 -13.86 0.71
N VAL A 92 -3.62 -13.40 0.45
CA VAL A 92 -2.41 -14.23 0.37
C VAL A 92 -1.79 -14.26 1.76
N SER A 93 -1.50 -15.46 2.28
CA SER A 93 -0.93 -15.65 3.63
C SER A 93 0.52 -16.14 3.56
N CYS A 94 1.31 -15.79 4.57
CA CYS A 94 2.68 -16.28 4.77
C CYS A 94 2.78 -17.07 6.08
N ASP A 95 2.10 -18.22 6.16
CA ASP A 95 1.94 -18.98 7.41
C ASP A 95 3.18 -19.83 7.78
N ASP A 96 4.04 -20.14 6.80
CA ASP A 96 5.23 -20.97 6.95
C ASP A 96 6.55 -20.17 7.07
N GLY A 97 6.47 -18.84 6.97
CA GLY A 97 7.62 -17.94 7.02
C GLY A 97 8.42 -17.84 5.71
N ASP A 98 7.96 -18.49 4.64
CA ASP A 98 8.52 -18.36 3.29
C ASP A 98 8.01 -17.07 2.64
N LEU A 99 8.64 -15.95 3.03
CA LEU A 99 8.32 -14.61 2.56
C LEU A 99 8.40 -14.51 1.04
N GLU A 100 9.44 -15.10 0.45
CA GLU A 100 9.71 -15.03 -0.97
C GLU A 100 8.60 -15.70 -1.78
N SER A 101 8.16 -16.90 -1.39
CA SER A 101 7.02 -17.58 -2.02
C SER A 101 5.70 -16.81 -1.82
N ALA A 102 5.48 -16.24 -0.63
CA ALA A 102 4.29 -15.43 -0.36
C ALA A 102 4.26 -14.14 -1.21
N GLN A 103 5.40 -13.48 -1.40
CA GLN A 103 5.54 -12.31 -2.27
C GLN A 103 5.27 -12.65 -3.74
N GLN A 104 5.72 -13.82 -4.20
CA GLN A 104 5.39 -14.30 -5.55
C GLN A 104 3.89 -14.57 -5.70
N ALA A 105 3.25 -15.22 -4.73
CA ALA A 105 1.80 -15.45 -4.76
C ALA A 105 1.00 -14.13 -4.76
N LEU A 106 1.49 -13.11 -4.03
CA LEU A 106 0.92 -11.76 -4.10
C LEU A 106 1.11 -11.15 -5.50
N ALA A 107 2.30 -11.28 -6.08
CA ALA A 107 2.60 -10.78 -7.42
C ALA A 107 1.64 -11.38 -8.46
N ASP A 108 1.41 -12.69 -8.40
CA ASP A 108 0.49 -13.41 -9.29
C ASP A 108 -0.95 -12.89 -9.14
N ALA A 109 -1.39 -12.63 -7.90
CA ALA A 109 -2.73 -12.09 -7.64
C ALA A 109 -2.89 -10.64 -8.14
N VAL A 110 -1.89 -9.78 -7.92
CA VAL A 110 -1.87 -8.40 -8.43
C VAL A 110 -1.89 -8.41 -9.96
N HIS A 111 -1.05 -9.24 -10.58
CA HIS A 111 -1.03 -9.41 -12.03
C HIS A 111 -2.40 -9.85 -12.57
N ALA A 112 -3.04 -10.83 -11.96
CA ALA A 112 -4.34 -11.34 -12.39
C ALA A 112 -5.44 -10.26 -12.34
N VAL A 113 -5.44 -9.40 -11.32
CA VAL A 113 -6.36 -8.27 -11.23
C VAL A 113 -6.11 -7.25 -12.34
N LEU A 114 -4.84 -6.85 -12.54
CA LEU A 114 -4.46 -5.88 -13.58
C LEU A 114 -4.77 -6.41 -14.99
N ALA A 115 -4.50 -7.69 -15.25
CA ALA A 115 -4.77 -8.35 -16.53
C ALA A 115 -6.26 -8.35 -16.91
N ARG A 116 -7.15 -8.33 -15.91
CA ARG A 116 -8.60 -8.20 -16.08
C ARG A 116 -9.07 -6.74 -16.14
N GLY A 117 -8.15 -5.77 -16.12
CA GLY A 117 -8.44 -4.34 -16.14
C GLY A 117 -8.91 -3.77 -14.80
N GLY A 118 -8.76 -4.50 -13.69
CA GLY A 118 -9.12 -4.03 -12.35
C GLY A 118 -8.08 -3.08 -11.75
N PHE A 119 -8.45 -2.35 -10.71
CA PHE A 119 -7.54 -1.53 -9.91
C PHE A 119 -7.23 -2.22 -8.57
N PRO A 120 -6.05 -2.85 -8.39
CA PRO A 120 -5.67 -3.46 -7.13
C PRO A 120 -5.26 -2.42 -6.08
N LEU A 121 -5.89 -2.51 -4.92
CA LEU A 121 -5.42 -1.91 -3.66
C LEU A 121 -5.05 -3.05 -2.70
N VAL A 122 -3.76 -3.21 -2.42
CA VAL A 122 -3.27 -4.24 -1.50
C VAL A 122 -3.27 -3.70 -0.07
N LEU A 123 -3.97 -4.41 0.80
CA LEU A 123 -3.91 -4.22 2.24
C LEU A 123 -2.78 -5.11 2.75
N GLY A 124 -1.65 -4.50 3.08
CA GLY A 124 -0.42 -5.18 3.43
C GLY A 124 -0.41 -5.71 4.86
N GLY A 125 0.65 -6.46 5.15
CA GLY A 125 1.15 -6.67 6.49
C GLY A 125 2.34 -5.74 6.68
N GLY A 126 3.56 -6.25 6.81
CA GLY A 126 4.73 -5.38 6.78
C GLY A 126 5.04 -4.81 5.39
N HIS A 127 5.99 -3.86 5.33
CA HIS A 127 6.34 -3.18 4.06
C HIS A 127 7.03 -4.08 3.03
N GLU A 128 7.37 -5.32 3.40
CA GLU A 128 7.72 -6.38 2.45
C GLU A 128 6.66 -6.62 1.37
N VAL A 129 5.40 -6.18 1.58
CA VAL A 129 4.32 -6.18 0.58
C VAL A 129 4.76 -5.49 -0.71
N ALA A 130 5.58 -4.44 -0.61
CA ALA A 130 5.95 -3.60 -1.73
C ALA A 130 6.69 -4.35 -2.84
N TRP A 131 7.51 -5.35 -2.47
CA TRP A 131 8.21 -6.20 -3.44
C TRP A 131 7.24 -7.10 -4.21
N GLY A 132 6.25 -7.69 -3.55
CA GLY A 132 5.22 -8.49 -4.22
C GLY A 132 4.30 -7.65 -5.11
N THR A 133 3.87 -6.48 -4.61
CA THR A 133 3.07 -5.53 -5.39
C THR A 133 3.78 -5.08 -6.66
N TRP A 134 5.05 -4.66 -6.55
CA TRP A 134 5.84 -4.22 -7.70
C TRP A 134 6.07 -5.34 -8.71
N GLN A 135 6.38 -6.56 -8.26
CA GLN A 135 6.53 -7.71 -9.15
C GLN A 135 5.25 -7.99 -9.94
N GLY A 136 4.08 -7.92 -9.31
CA GLY A 136 2.80 -8.12 -9.98
C GLY A 136 2.50 -7.04 -11.04
N LEU A 137 2.80 -5.77 -10.72
CA LEU A 137 2.73 -4.68 -11.70
C LEU A 137 3.70 -4.93 -12.86
N ARG A 138 4.96 -5.25 -12.58
CA ARG A 138 5.98 -5.47 -13.60
C ARG A 138 5.62 -6.64 -14.52
N ALA A 139 5.14 -7.75 -13.96
CA ALA A 139 4.67 -8.90 -14.72
C ALA A 139 3.50 -8.55 -15.65
N HIS A 140 2.55 -7.71 -15.18
CA HIS A 140 1.47 -7.22 -16.02
C HIS A 140 1.97 -6.37 -17.20
N LEU A 141 2.85 -5.40 -16.94
CA LEU A 141 3.41 -4.55 -17.98
C LEU A 141 4.24 -5.35 -19.00
N ASP A 142 5.01 -6.34 -18.53
CA ASP A 142 5.78 -7.24 -19.40
C ASP A 142 4.88 -8.06 -20.33
N ALA A 143 3.76 -8.57 -19.82
CA ALA A 143 2.78 -9.29 -20.62
C ALA A 143 2.12 -8.41 -21.70
N GLN A 144 2.16 -7.09 -21.54
CA GLN A 144 1.68 -6.12 -22.52
C GLN A 144 2.81 -5.56 -23.41
N HIS A 145 4.06 -6.00 -23.22
CA HIS A 145 5.25 -5.42 -23.85
C HIS A 145 5.37 -3.90 -23.60
N ASP A 146 4.98 -3.46 -22.40
CA ASP A 146 5.02 -2.07 -21.98
C ASP A 146 6.29 -1.78 -21.16
N ASP A 147 7.30 -1.22 -21.80
CA ASP A 147 8.55 -0.78 -21.17
C ASP A 147 8.45 0.63 -20.54
N GLY A 148 7.23 1.14 -20.36
CA GLY A 148 6.95 2.43 -19.73
C GLY A 148 7.59 2.58 -18.36
N ARG A 149 7.97 3.83 -18.05
CA ARG A 149 8.62 4.20 -16.79
C ARG A 149 7.63 4.08 -15.64
N VAL A 150 8.00 3.32 -14.62
CA VAL A 150 7.23 3.17 -13.38
C VAL A 150 7.81 4.09 -12.32
N LEU A 151 7.06 5.13 -11.95
CA LEU A 151 7.35 5.93 -10.77
C LEU A 151 6.81 5.21 -9.52
N ILE A 152 7.69 5.00 -8.56
CA ILE A 152 7.35 4.48 -7.24
C ILE A 152 7.26 5.67 -6.29
N VAL A 153 6.07 5.93 -5.78
CA VAL A 153 5.83 6.94 -4.74
C VAL A 153 5.65 6.20 -3.42
N ASN A 154 6.62 6.31 -2.53
CA ASN A 154 6.54 5.79 -1.17
C ASN A 154 6.31 6.94 -0.19
N ILE A 155 5.32 6.79 0.69
CA ILE A 155 5.10 7.69 1.83
C ILE A 155 5.49 6.92 3.08
N ASP A 156 6.61 7.27 3.69
CA ASP A 156 7.31 6.42 4.66
C ASP A 156 8.27 7.22 5.54
N ALA A 157 8.42 6.84 6.81
CA ALA A 157 9.47 7.36 7.68
C ALA A 157 10.84 6.75 7.36
N HIS A 158 10.89 5.66 6.61
CA HIS A 158 12.07 4.89 6.24
C HIS A 158 12.32 4.93 4.73
N PHE A 159 13.58 4.70 4.32
CA PHE A 159 13.89 4.54 2.90
C PHE A 159 13.56 3.14 2.38
N ASP A 160 13.65 2.14 3.26
CA ASP A 160 13.52 0.72 2.95
C ASP A 160 14.44 0.22 1.82
N LEU A 161 15.67 0.76 1.88
CA LEU A 161 16.80 0.45 1.01
C LEU A 161 17.88 -0.40 1.71
N ARG A 162 17.52 -1.22 2.71
CA ARG A 162 18.51 -2.11 3.35
C ARG A 162 19.02 -3.14 2.34
N THR A 163 20.32 -3.36 2.37
CA THR A 163 21.02 -4.30 1.48
C THR A 163 21.22 -5.68 2.10
N SER A 164 20.90 -5.83 3.40
CA SER A 164 20.97 -7.12 4.08
C SER A 164 20.05 -8.14 3.43
N ARG A 165 20.47 -9.41 3.44
CA ARG A 165 19.69 -10.56 2.95
C ARG A 165 19.66 -11.65 4.03
N PRO A 166 18.63 -12.52 4.08
CA PRO A 166 17.48 -12.64 3.16
C PRO A 166 16.53 -11.43 3.19
N ALA A 167 15.56 -11.38 2.27
CA ALA A 167 14.63 -10.26 2.15
C ALA A 167 13.87 -10.01 3.46
N SER A 168 13.57 -8.75 3.76
CA SER A 168 12.84 -8.32 4.96
C SER A 168 11.92 -7.14 4.66
N SER A 169 11.24 -6.59 5.68
CA SER A 169 10.39 -5.41 5.50
C SER A 169 11.17 -4.19 5.03
N GLY A 170 12.44 -4.07 5.41
CA GLY A 170 13.28 -2.91 5.08
C GLY A 170 14.13 -3.05 3.82
N THR A 171 13.97 -4.12 3.04
CA THR A 171 14.71 -4.35 1.78
C THR A 171 13.94 -4.13 0.46
N PRO A 172 12.61 -3.90 0.42
CA PRO A 172 11.84 -4.03 -0.83
C PRO A 172 12.33 -3.08 -1.92
N PHE A 173 12.65 -1.82 -1.61
CA PHE A 173 13.07 -0.86 -2.64
C PHE A 173 14.51 -1.10 -3.10
N ASP A 174 15.37 -1.68 -2.26
CA ASP A 174 16.68 -2.15 -2.71
C ASP A 174 16.54 -3.36 -3.66
N GLN A 175 15.60 -4.27 -3.41
CA GLN A 175 15.27 -5.36 -4.32
C GLN A 175 14.74 -4.84 -5.67
N ILE A 176 13.84 -3.86 -5.64
CA ILE A 176 13.33 -3.22 -6.86
C ILE A 176 14.45 -2.53 -7.63
N ALA A 177 15.35 -1.81 -6.95
CA ALA A 177 16.51 -1.18 -7.62
C ALA A 177 17.40 -2.21 -8.33
N HIS A 178 17.68 -3.37 -7.71
CA HIS A 178 18.43 -4.45 -8.35
C HIS A 178 17.69 -5.02 -9.55
N ALA A 179 16.38 -5.29 -9.43
CA ALA A 179 15.58 -5.82 -10.53
C ALA A 179 15.48 -4.85 -11.71
N CYS A 180 15.31 -3.55 -11.46
CA CYS A 180 15.38 -2.53 -12.51
C CYS A 180 16.74 -2.53 -13.21
N ALA A 181 17.85 -2.61 -12.46
CA ALA A 181 19.19 -2.64 -13.02
C ALA A 181 19.44 -3.88 -13.91
N GLU A 182 19.03 -5.07 -13.47
CA GLU A 182 19.12 -6.32 -14.24
C GLU A 182 18.35 -6.25 -15.57
N ARG A 183 17.26 -5.47 -15.57
CA ARG A 183 16.40 -5.24 -16.74
C ARG A 183 16.84 -4.06 -17.60
N GLY A 184 17.86 -3.31 -17.20
CA GLY A 184 18.27 -2.07 -17.86
C GLY A 184 17.20 -0.96 -17.82
N GLN A 185 16.30 -0.99 -16.83
CA GLN A 185 15.22 -0.03 -16.63
C GLN A 185 15.60 1.00 -15.55
N PRO A 186 15.09 2.25 -15.62
CA PRO A 186 15.31 3.23 -14.58
C PRO A 186 14.63 2.82 -13.26
N PHE A 187 15.26 3.17 -12.15
CA PHE A 187 14.68 3.07 -10.81
C PHE A 187 14.17 4.45 -10.37
N ASP A 188 12.94 4.78 -10.77
CA ASP A 188 12.32 6.06 -10.46
C ASP A 188 11.60 5.99 -9.11
N TYR A 189 12.32 6.32 -8.04
CA TYR A 189 11.84 6.21 -6.66
C TYR A 189 11.78 7.57 -5.96
N VAL A 190 10.60 7.89 -5.44
CA VAL A 190 10.33 9.08 -4.60
C VAL A 190 9.90 8.61 -3.21
N CYS A 191 10.64 9.02 -2.17
CA CYS A 191 10.34 8.71 -0.76
C CYS A 191 9.94 10.00 -0.01
N LEU A 192 8.67 10.09 0.39
CA LEU A 192 8.07 11.28 1.01
C LEU A 192 7.83 11.05 2.50
N GLY A 193 8.44 11.88 3.34
CA GLY A 193 8.26 11.83 4.79
C GLY A 193 9.40 11.11 5.52
N VAL A 194 10.53 10.87 4.87
CA VAL A 194 11.63 10.13 5.49
C VAL A 194 12.11 10.82 6.76
N SER A 195 12.23 10.08 7.86
CA SER A 195 12.75 10.63 9.10
C SER A 195 14.25 10.41 9.17
N ARG A 196 15.00 11.51 9.25
CA ARG A 196 16.46 11.46 9.46
C ARG A 196 16.86 10.75 10.74
N LEU A 197 15.97 10.70 11.73
CA LEU A 197 16.21 10.01 13.00
C LEU A 197 15.91 8.50 12.94
N ALA A 198 15.17 8.06 11.91
CA ALA A 198 14.86 6.64 11.69
C ALA A 198 15.84 5.95 10.71
N ASN A 199 16.63 6.74 9.96
CA ASN A 199 17.52 6.23 8.92
C ASN A 199 18.99 6.55 9.26
N THR A 200 19.84 5.52 9.21
CA THR A 200 21.29 5.72 9.40
C THR A 200 21.89 6.48 8.21
N PRO A 201 23.06 7.14 8.36
CA PRO A 201 23.73 7.81 7.25
C PRO A 201 23.98 6.91 6.02
N ALA A 202 24.19 5.61 6.23
CA ALA A 202 24.38 4.66 5.14
C ALA A 202 23.15 4.52 4.23
N LEU A 203 21.94 4.65 4.78
CA LEU A 203 20.70 4.61 3.98
C LEU A 203 20.54 5.90 3.15
N PHE A 204 20.92 7.05 3.70
CA PHE A 204 20.98 8.30 2.91
C PHE A 204 22.00 8.20 1.77
N SER A 205 23.21 7.68 2.04
CA SER A 205 24.21 7.44 0.98
C SER A 205 23.72 6.44 -0.06
N ARG A 206 22.97 5.40 0.33
CA ARG A 206 22.36 4.45 -0.60
C ARG A 206 21.29 5.12 -1.46
N ALA A 207 20.44 5.95 -0.87
CA ALA A 207 19.42 6.72 -1.57
C ALA A 207 20.05 7.67 -2.61
N GLU A 208 21.12 8.39 -2.23
CA GLU A 208 21.87 9.25 -3.15
C GLU A 208 22.53 8.45 -4.28
N ALA A 209 23.18 7.32 -3.98
CA ALA A 209 23.81 6.45 -4.98
C ALA A 209 22.80 5.86 -5.99
N LEU A 210 21.54 5.70 -5.59
CA LEU A 210 20.45 5.23 -6.43
C LEU A 210 19.68 6.37 -7.12
N GLY A 211 20.03 7.64 -6.87
CA GLY A 211 19.33 8.80 -7.44
C GLY A 211 17.92 8.99 -6.90
N VAL A 212 17.64 8.51 -5.67
CA VAL A 212 16.31 8.62 -5.04
C VAL A 212 15.99 10.07 -4.74
N CYS A 213 14.81 10.51 -5.17
CA CYS A 213 14.26 11.79 -4.73
C CYS A 213 13.59 11.57 -3.37
N TYR A 214 13.91 12.38 -2.36
CA TYR A 214 13.26 12.26 -1.06
C TYR A 214 12.98 13.62 -0.43
N VAL A 215 11.98 13.64 0.44
CA VAL A 215 11.63 14.79 1.27
C VAL A 215 11.52 14.31 2.70
N GLU A 216 12.24 14.96 3.61
CA GLU A 216 12.20 14.60 5.03
C GLU A 216 10.85 14.98 5.68
N ASP A 217 10.48 14.30 6.77
CA ASP A 217 9.25 14.56 7.53
C ASP A 217 9.08 16.04 7.91
N VAL A 218 10.14 16.71 8.37
CA VAL A 218 10.17 18.15 8.68
C VAL A 218 9.76 19.06 7.52
N ASP A 219 9.94 18.58 6.28
CA ASP A 219 9.64 19.28 5.04
C ASP A 219 8.39 18.76 4.31
N MET A 220 7.72 17.75 4.86
CA MET A 220 6.42 17.21 4.42
C MET A 220 5.27 17.63 5.34
N GLN A 221 5.16 18.93 5.63
CA GLN A 221 4.15 19.49 6.52
C GLN A 221 3.11 20.31 5.73
N GLU A 222 1.95 20.61 6.32
CA GLU A 222 0.86 21.33 5.64
C GLU A 222 1.31 22.64 4.97
N ARG A 223 2.22 23.38 5.63
CA ARG A 223 2.83 24.62 5.11
C ARG A 223 3.64 24.45 3.82
N HIS A 224 4.12 23.24 3.53
CA HIS A 224 4.89 22.90 2.34
C HIS A 224 4.05 22.23 1.25
N LEU A 225 2.78 21.89 1.56
CA LEU A 225 1.96 21.04 0.72
C LEU A 225 1.91 21.49 -0.74
N ALA A 226 1.70 22.79 -0.98
CA ALA A 226 1.59 23.32 -2.34
C ALA A 226 2.85 23.06 -3.19
N SER A 227 4.06 23.26 -2.62
CA SER A 227 5.31 23.01 -3.34
C SER A 227 5.56 21.51 -3.52
N ARG A 228 5.27 20.69 -2.50
CA ARG A 228 5.45 19.23 -2.56
C ARG A 228 4.52 18.56 -3.58
N LEU A 229 3.28 19.04 -3.70
CA LEU A 229 2.37 18.58 -4.75
C LEU A 229 2.85 19.00 -6.15
N ALA A 230 3.43 20.19 -6.30
CA ALA A 230 3.97 20.64 -7.60
C ALA A 230 5.19 19.81 -8.03
N GLU A 231 6.12 19.54 -7.10
CA GLU A 231 7.28 18.68 -7.33
C GLU A 231 6.84 17.25 -7.69
N LEU A 232 5.93 16.66 -6.91
CA LEU A 232 5.42 15.33 -7.20
C LEU A 232 4.68 15.26 -8.54
N SER A 233 3.91 16.30 -8.89
CA SER A 233 3.25 16.37 -10.20
C SER A 233 4.25 16.28 -11.35
N ALA A 234 5.40 16.95 -11.25
CA ALA A 234 6.44 16.88 -12.28
C ALA A 234 7.03 15.47 -12.43
N HIS A 235 7.22 14.75 -11.32
CA HIS A 235 7.63 13.34 -11.36
C HIS A 235 6.57 12.45 -12.01
N ILE A 236 5.29 12.65 -11.65
CA ILE A 236 4.16 11.91 -12.24
C ILE A 236 4.05 12.19 -13.74
N ASP A 237 4.24 13.44 -14.18
CA ASP A 237 4.17 13.83 -15.58
C ASP A 237 5.25 13.13 -16.43
N ALA A 238 6.43 12.92 -15.86
CA ALA A 238 7.58 12.27 -16.51
C ALA A 238 7.54 10.72 -16.52
N ALA A 239 6.55 10.11 -15.87
CA ALA A 239 6.38 8.65 -15.80
C ALA A 239 5.17 8.18 -16.62
N ASP A 240 5.16 6.92 -17.02
CA ASP A 240 4.04 6.30 -17.76
C ASP A 240 3.06 5.61 -16.80
N HIS A 241 3.59 5.11 -15.68
CA HIS A 241 2.84 4.41 -14.64
C HIS A 241 3.27 4.89 -13.26
N VAL A 242 2.32 4.86 -12.32
CA VAL A 242 2.59 5.14 -10.91
C VAL A 242 2.20 3.94 -10.07
N TYR A 243 3.11 3.54 -9.18
CA TYR A 243 2.86 2.66 -8.06
C TYR A 243 2.95 3.51 -6.77
N LEU A 244 1.86 3.53 -6.00
CA LEU A 244 1.81 4.24 -4.72
C LEU A 244 1.83 3.26 -3.56
N THR A 245 2.78 3.40 -2.66
CA THR A 245 2.83 2.64 -1.41
C THR A 245 2.84 3.60 -0.23
N ILE A 246 2.02 3.31 0.78
CA ILE A 246 1.90 4.12 1.98
C ILE A 246 2.27 3.23 3.16
N ASP A 247 3.45 3.45 3.72
CA ASP A 247 3.77 2.96 5.05
C ASP A 247 3.00 3.80 6.06
N LEU A 248 2.18 3.15 6.88
CA LEU A 248 1.36 3.84 7.86
C LEU A 248 2.19 4.38 9.03
N ASP A 249 3.45 3.94 9.18
CA ASP A 249 4.37 4.47 10.18
C ASP A 249 4.90 5.88 9.82
N ALA A 250 4.71 6.33 8.58
CA ALA A 250 4.97 7.70 8.16
C ALA A 250 4.06 8.71 8.88
N LEU A 251 2.90 8.28 9.34
CA LEU A 251 1.94 9.11 10.07
C LEU A 251 2.41 9.32 11.52
N PRO A 252 2.16 10.50 12.12
CA PRO A 252 2.44 10.73 13.54
C PRO A 252 1.81 9.62 14.40
N GLY A 253 2.54 9.08 15.37
CA GLY A 253 2.06 7.99 16.23
C GLY A 253 0.82 8.35 17.06
N ALA A 254 0.52 9.64 17.23
CA ALA A 254 -0.74 10.12 17.80
C ALA A 254 -1.96 9.88 16.89
N VAL A 255 -1.74 9.79 15.58
CA VAL A 255 -2.75 9.51 14.54
C VAL A 255 -2.75 8.01 14.19
N MET A 256 -1.57 7.42 14.04
CA MET A 256 -1.38 6.01 13.72
C MET A 256 -0.53 5.30 14.79
N PRO A 257 -1.13 4.91 15.94
CA PRO A 257 -0.40 4.20 16.98
C PRO A 257 -0.15 2.72 16.65
N GLY A 258 -0.99 2.13 15.79
CA GLY A 258 -0.99 0.71 15.45
C GLY A 258 -0.04 0.36 14.31
N VAL A 259 1.27 0.52 14.53
CA VAL A 259 2.34 0.15 13.58
C VAL A 259 3.53 -0.45 14.32
N SER A 260 4.49 -1.04 13.61
CA SER A 260 5.73 -1.56 14.22
C SER A 260 6.57 -0.44 14.86
N ALA A 261 6.77 0.68 14.17
CA ALA A 261 7.61 1.80 14.64
C ALA A 261 6.88 3.16 14.57
N PRO A 262 6.04 3.52 15.56
CA PRO A 262 5.25 4.75 15.49
C PRO A 262 6.14 6.00 15.40
N ALA A 263 5.96 6.82 14.36
CA ALA A 263 6.74 8.04 14.19
C ALA A 263 6.47 9.07 15.29
N ALA A 264 7.54 9.64 15.83
CA ALA A 264 7.43 10.70 16.83
C ALA A 264 6.94 12.04 16.23
N TYR A 265 7.29 12.31 14.97
CA TYR A 265 6.89 13.51 14.23
C TYR A 265 5.98 13.15 13.06
N GLY A 266 6.54 12.63 11.96
CA GLY A 266 5.78 12.11 10.83
C GLY A 266 5.09 13.16 9.97
N VAL A 267 4.38 12.68 8.95
CA VAL A 267 3.65 13.47 7.96
C VAL A 267 2.17 13.58 8.35
N PRO A 268 1.60 14.78 8.49
CA PRO A 268 0.20 14.94 8.85
C PRO A 268 -0.74 14.21 7.87
N LEU A 269 -1.77 13.53 8.40
CA LEU A 269 -2.76 12.80 7.59
C LEU A 269 -3.36 13.64 6.44
N PRO A 270 -3.69 14.94 6.62
CA PRO A 270 -4.14 15.77 5.50
C PRO A 270 -3.15 15.83 4.35
N VAL A 271 -1.84 15.90 4.62
CA VAL A 271 -0.79 15.93 3.59
C VAL A 271 -0.74 14.60 2.85
N VAL A 272 -0.78 13.47 3.56
CA VAL A 272 -0.81 12.12 2.96
C VAL A 272 -2.03 11.96 2.04
N GLU A 273 -3.21 12.42 2.47
CA GLU A 273 -4.43 12.37 1.65
C GLU A 273 -4.35 13.21 0.36
N GLU A 274 -3.69 14.37 0.42
CA GLU A 274 -3.51 15.24 -0.73
C GLU A 274 -2.57 14.62 -1.76
N VAL A 275 -1.49 13.97 -1.30
CA VAL A 275 -0.58 13.18 -2.14
C VAL A 275 -1.33 12.03 -2.81
N ALA A 276 -2.03 11.20 -2.02
CA ALA A 276 -2.81 10.08 -2.53
C ALA A 276 -3.84 10.54 -3.59
N ARG A 277 -4.47 11.70 -3.36
CA ARG A 277 -5.45 12.27 -4.29
C ARG A 277 -4.81 12.79 -5.57
N LEU A 278 -3.66 13.46 -5.50
CA LEU A 278 -2.93 13.91 -6.68
C LEU A 278 -2.55 12.69 -7.54
N VAL A 279 -1.94 11.67 -6.93
CA VAL A 279 -1.55 10.44 -7.61
C VAL A 279 -2.76 9.76 -8.25
N ARG A 280 -3.87 9.62 -7.52
CA ARG A 280 -5.09 9.01 -8.06
C ARG A 280 -5.68 9.79 -9.23
N ARG A 281 -5.72 11.12 -9.15
CA ARG A 281 -6.27 12.01 -10.19
C ARG A 281 -5.41 12.10 -11.45
N SER A 282 -4.16 11.68 -11.39
CA SER A 282 -3.26 11.65 -12.55
C SER A 282 -3.72 10.70 -13.66
N GLY A 283 -4.54 9.69 -13.33
CA GLY A 283 -4.88 8.60 -14.26
C GLY A 283 -3.75 7.61 -14.53
N LYS A 284 -2.56 7.81 -13.93
CA LYS A 284 -1.38 6.96 -14.10
C LYS A 284 -1.19 5.95 -12.96
N LEU A 285 -1.93 6.07 -11.86
CA LEU A 285 -1.91 5.10 -10.75
C LEU A 285 -2.41 3.74 -11.23
N ARG A 286 -1.54 2.72 -11.19
CA ARG A 286 -1.85 1.34 -11.61
C ARG A 286 -2.19 0.43 -10.45
N VAL A 287 -1.46 0.55 -9.35
CA VAL A 287 -1.62 -0.25 -8.13
C VAL A 287 -1.24 0.60 -6.94
N ALA A 288 -1.87 0.34 -5.80
CA ALA A 288 -1.45 0.91 -4.53
C ALA A 288 -1.42 -0.13 -3.42
N ASP A 289 -0.66 0.14 -2.37
CA ASP A 289 -0.73 -0.62 -1.12
C ASP A 289 -0.60 0.22 0.15
N LEU A 290 -1.11 -0.33 1.24
CA LEU A 290 -1.00 0.20 2.60
C LEU A 290 -0.23 -0.81 3.46
N ALA A 291 0.87 -0.39 4.07
CA ALA A 291 1.75 -1.27 4.85
C ALA A 291 1.77 -0.93 6.35
N GLU A 292 2.34 -1.84 7.13
CA GLU A 292 2.67 -1.75 8.56
C GLU A 292 1.51 -1.60 9.54
N TYR A 293 0.24 -1.62 9.10
CA TYR A 293 -0.87 -1.59 10.05
C TYR A 293 -0.85 -2.83 10.95
N ASN A 294 -0.63 -2.60 12.24
CA ASN A 294 -0.55 -3.61 13.27
C ASN A 294 -1.68 -3.42 14.29
N PRO A 295 -2.78 -4.19 14.19
CA PRO A 295 -3.92 -4.09 15.09
C PRO A 295 -3.59 -4.32 16.56
N GLN A 296 -2.49 -5.03 16.88
CA GLN A 296 -2.10 -5.35 18.25
C GLN A 296 -1.68 -4.11 19.05
N TYR A 297 -1.15 -3.09 18.37
CA TYR A 297 -0.71 -1.83 18.98
C TYR A 297 -1.70 -0.69 18.74
N ASP A 298 -2.81 -0.96 18.05
CA ASP A 298 -3.84 0.03 17.80
C ASP A 298 -4.65 0.30 19.08
N ARG A 299 -5.11 1.54 19.23
CA ARG A 299 -5.88 2.00 20.37
C ARG A 299 -7.28 2.34 19.90
N ASP A 300 -8.30 1.65 20.42
CA ASP A 300 -9.71 1.88 20.05
C ASP A 300 -9.97 1.87 18.51
N HIS A 301 -9.21 1.04 17.78
CA HIS A 301 -9.30 0.94 16.32
C HIS A 301 -9.08 2.28 15.58
N LEU A 302 -8.37 3.24 16.19
CA LEU A 302 -8.09 4.55 15.60
C LEU A 302 -7.26 4.40 14.32
N GLY A 303 -6.19 3.61 14.37
CA GLY A 303 -5.37 3.30 13.21
C GLY A 303 -6.14 2.57 12.12
N ALA A 304 -6.99 1.61 12.49
CA ALA A 304 -7.86 0.90 11.55
C ALA A 304 -8.75 1.87 10.75
N ARG A 305 -9.34 2.87 11.42
CA ARG A 305 -10.19 3.90 10.80
C ARG A 305 -9.38 4.83 9.90
N VAL A 306 -8.14 5.17 10.27
CA VAL A 306 -7.24 5.97 9.43
C VAL A 306 -6.83 5.21 8.17
N ALA A 307 -6.42 3.94 8.30
CA ALA A 307 -6.07 3.07 7.18
C ALA A 307 -7.29 2.87 6.25
N ALA A 308 -8.48 2.61 6.79
CA ALA A 308 -9.72 2.52 6.01
C ALA A 308 -10.06 3.82 5.28
N ARG A 309 -9.79 4.99 5.90
CA ARG A 309 -9.98 6.30 5.26
C ARG A 309 -9.04 6.49 4.07
N LEU A 310 -7.75 6.17 4.22
CA LEU A 310 -6.78 6.22 3.13
C LEU A 310 -7.13 5.23 2.02
N ALA A 311 -7.50 4.00 2.37
CA ALA A 311 -7.98 3.01 1.41
C ALA A 311 -9.18 3.56 0.61
N TRP A 312 -10.22 4.05 1.28
CA TRP A 312 -11.40 4.61 0.60
C TRP A 312 -11.06 5.77 -0.35
N ARG A 313 -10.07 6.61 -0.02
CA ARG A 313 -9.59 7.68 -0.92
C ARG A 313 -8.99 7.15 -2.21
N LEU A 314 -8.33 6.00 -2.16
CA LEU A 314 -7.70 5.36 -3.32
C LEU A 314 -8.70 4.57 -4.17
N LEU A 315 -9.75 4.02 -3.57
CA LEU A 315 -10.80 3.28 -4.28
C LEU A 315 -11.70 4.16 -5.17
N ARG A 316 -11.64 5.50 -5.04
CA ARG A 316 -12.54 6.46 -5.71
C ARG A 316 -11.89 7.21 -6.87
#